data_AF-A0A847U6X2-F1
#
_entry.id   AF-A0A847U6X2-F1
#
_cell.length_a   1.000
_cell.length_b   1.000
_cell.length_c   1.000
_cell.angle_alpha   90.00
_cell.angle_beta   90.00
_cell.angle_gamma   90.00
#
_symmetry.space_group_name_H-M   'P 1'
#
loop_
_entity.id
_entity.type
_entity.pdbx_description
1 polymer ?
#
loop_
_entity_poly.entity_id
_entity_poly.type
_entity_poly.pdbx_seq_one_letter_code
_entity_poly.pdbx_strand_id
1 'polypeptide(L)'
;MTDHDSQTATRQIQAAIVAALNLQTFAPAAHTEAQYLRAALEDGFDVADLATAHEVSKRTIYRHLDRHGIDYDQPPSNGPARQLWNAHPDAVPSDD
;
A
#
# COMPACT_ATOMS: atom_id res chain seq x y z
N MET A 1 5.18 -5.83 26.04
CA MET A 1 5.25 -7.07 25.24
C MET A 1 4.41 -6.82 24.00
N THR A 2 4.96 -6.10 23.01
CA THR A 2 4.20 -5.52 21.87
C THR A 2 5.06 -5.26 20.62
N ASP A 3 6.40 -5.33 20.72
CA ASP A 3 7.28 -5.00 19.59
C ASP A 3 7.37 -6.12 18.53
N HIS A 4 7.26 -7.38 18.97
CA HIS A 4 7.42 -8.56 18.10
C HIS A 4 6.28 -8.74 17.10
N ASP A 5 5.06 -8.35 17.49
CA ASP A 5 3.87 -8.46 16.64
C ASP A 5 3.93 -7.43 15.50
N SER A 6 4.27 -6.19 15.84
CA SER A 6 4.51 -5.11 14.87
C SER A 6 5.61 -5.44 13.88
N GLN A 7 6.74 -5.99 14.37
CA GLN A 7 7.87 -6.34 13.50
C GLN A 7 7.55 -7.50 12.54
N THR A 8 6.67 -8.42 12.98
CA THR A 8 6.18 -9.52 12.14
C THR A 8 5.22 -8.99 11.07
N ALA A 9 4.30 -8.10 11.44
CA ALA A 9 3.38 -7.45 10.51
C ALA A 9 4.13 -6.64 9.44
N THR A 10 5.12 -5.83 9.83
CA THR A 10 5.95 -5.08 8.87
C THR A 10 6.64 -5.99 7.86
N ARG A 11 7.26 -7.09 8.32
CA ARG A 11 7.92 -8.05 7.42
C ARG A 11 6.94 -8.75 6.48
N GLN A 12 5.73 -9.07 6.95
CA GLN A 12 4.69 -9.65 6.11
C GLN A 12 4.28 -8.69 4.98
N ILE A 13 4.06 -7.41 5.30
CA ILE A 13 3.71 -6.41 4.29
C ILE A 13 4.86 -6.20 3.30
N GLN A 14 6.11 -6.11 3.79
CA GLN A 14 7.29 -6.01 2.92
C GLN A 14 7.38 -7.20 1.95
N ALA A 15 7.18 -8.43 2.42
CA ALA A 15 7.20 -9.62 1.58
C ALA A 15 6.06 -9.63 0.56
N ALA A 16 4.86 -9.18 0.94
CA ALA A 16 3.73 -9.04 0.04
C ALA A 16 4.03 -8.04 -1.09
N ILE A 17 4.59 -6.87 -0.77
CA ILE A 17 4.97 -5.86 -1.76
C ILE A 17 6.04 -6.41 -2.72
N VAL A 18 7.06 -7.09 -2.20
CA VAL A 18 8.12 -7.67 -3.04
C VAL A 18 7.55 -8.70 -4.02
N ALA A 19 6.64 -9.56 -3.56
CA ALA A 19 6.00 -10.57 -4.40
C ALA A 19 5.09 -9.94 -5.46
N ALA A 20 4.24 -9.00 -5.05
CA ALA A 20 3.33 -8.25 -5.90
C ALA A 20 4.06 -7.49 -7.04
N LEU A 21 5.04 -6.67 -6.67
CA LEU A 21 5.77 -5.83 -7.62
C LEU A 21 6.90 -6.61 -8.35
N ASN A 22 7.02 -7.92 -8.13
CA ASN A 22 8.10 -8.77 -8.66
C ASN A 22 9.51 -8.17 -8.41
N LEU A 23 9.72 -7.63 -7.21
CA LEU A 23 11.00 -7.06 -6.82
C LEU A 23 11.97 -8.18 -6.41
N GLN A 24 13.27 -7.98 -6.63
CA GLN A 24 14.27 -8.91 -6.11
C GLN A 24 14.43 -8.78 -4.59
N THR A 25 14.26 -7.56 -4.06
CA THR A 25 14.37 -7.27 -2.63
C THR A 25 13.58 -6.02 -2.26
N PHE A 26 13.17 -5.95 -0.99
CA PHE A 26 12.55 -4.75 -0.45
C PHE A 26 13.59 -3.64 -0.28
N ALA A 27 13.35 -2.49 -0.91
CA ALA A 27 14.23 -1.33 -0.81
C ALA A 27 13.63 -0.27 0.13
N PRO A 28 14.29 0.10 1.23
CA PRO A 28 13.72 1.00 2.24
C PRO A 28 13.43 2.40 1.68
N ALA A 29 14.18 2.85 0.67
CA ALA A 29 13.98 4.12 -0.01
C ALA A 29 13.00 4.04 -1.19
N ALA A 30 12.44 2.88 -1.54
CA ALA A 30 11.58 2.75 -2.72
C ALA A 30 10.32 3.65 -2.65
N HIS A 31 9.86 3.99 -1.45
CA HIS A 31 8.76 4.94 -1.24
C HIS A 31 9.03 6.36 -1.77
N THR A 32 10.26 6.68 -2.18
CA THR A 32 10.57 7.97 -2.83
C THR A 32 10.45 7.90 -4.34
N GLU A 33 10.33 6.71 -4.92
CA GLU A 33 10.30 6.49 -6.37
C GLU A 33 8.85 6.47 -6.87
N ALA A 34 8.58 7.26 -7.92
CA ALA A 34 7.23 7.37 -8.48
C ALA A 34 6.70 6.03 -9.03
N GLN A 35 7.56 5.29 -9.74
CA GLN A 35 7.20 4.00 -10.36
C GLN A 35 6.81 2.96 -9.31
N TYR A 36 7.54 2.93 -8.19
CA TYR A 36 7.24 2.02 -7.09
C TYR A 36 5.92 2.36 -6.41
N LEU A 37 5.71 3.63 -6.06
CA LEU A 37 4.47 4.07 -5.42
C LEU A 37 3.25 3.79 -6.30
N ARG A 38 3.37 4.05 -7.60
CA ARG A 38 2.29 3.76 -8.55
C ARG A 38 2.01 2.27 -8.67
N ALA A 39 3.05 1.45 -8.87
CA ALA A 39 2.89 0.00 -8.97
C ALA A 39 2.28 -0.61 -7.69
N ALA A 40 2.66 -0.11 -6.52
CA ALA A 40 2.07 -0.53 -5.25
C ALA A 40 0.59 -0.18 -5.14
N LEU A 41 0.19 1.04 -5.54
CA LEU A 41 -1.21 1.44 -5.56
C LEU A 41 -2.03 0.64 -6.60
N GLU A 42 -1.45 0.40 -7.78
CA GLU A 42 -2.08 -0.40 -8.85
C GLU A 42 -2.27 -1.87 -8.45
N ASP A 43 -1.42 -2.41 -7.59
CA ASP A 43 -1.55 -3.76 -7.02
C ASP A 43 -2.50 -3.82 -5.79
N GLY A 44 -3.00 -2.66 -5.34
CA GLY A 44 -4.00 -2.57 -4.27
C GLY A 44 -3.44 -2.30 -2.86
N PHE A 45 -2.15 -2.01 -2.72
CA PHE A 45 -1.61 -1.56 -1.44
C PHE A 45 -2.05 -0.15 -1.13
N ASP A 46 -2.43 0.11 0.13
CA ASP A 46 -2.79 1.45 0.56
C ASP A 46 -1.60 2.23 1.15
N VAL A 47 -1.82 3.52 1.40
CA VAL A 47 -0.81 4.41 1.99
C VAL A 47 -0.40 3.96 3.40
N ALA A 48 -1.27 3.27 4.14
CA ALA A 48 -0.95 2.75 5.46
C ALA A 48 -0.05 1.51 5.39
N ASP A 49 -0.27 0.63 4.41
CA ASP A 49 0.59 -0.53 4.14
C ASP A 49 1.98 -0.06 3.73
N LEU A 50 2.07 0.89 2.80
CA LEU A 50 3.34 1.50 2.40
C LEU A 50 4.03 2.19 3.59
N ALA A 51 3.30 2.95 4.40
CA ALA A 51 3.87 3.60 5.58
C ALA A 51 4.42 2.57 6.59
N THR A 52 3.69 1.48 6.81
CA THR A 52 4.10 0.40 7.73
C THR A 52 5.31 -0.34 7.18
N ALA A 53 5.31 -0.70 5.90
CA ALA A 53 6.41 -1.41 5.25
C ALA A 53 7.72 -0.62 5.28
N HIS A 54 7.63 0.71 5.07
CA HIS A 54 8.80 1.59 5.08
C HIS A 54 9.12 2.18 6.45
N GLU A 55 8.35 1.83 7.48
CA GLU A 55 8.49 2.37 8.84
C GLU A 55 8.48 3.91 8.87
N VAL A 56 7.73 4.52 7.95
CA VAL A 56 7.56 5.97 7.84
C VAL A 56 6.13 6.37 8.20
N SER A 57 5.92 7.67 8.42
CA SER A 57 4.56 8.19 8.61
C SER A 57 3.79 8.20 7.28
N LYS A 58 2.47 7.96 7.33
CA LYS A 58 1.56 8.16 6.17
C LYS A 58 1.74 9.52 5.50
N ARG A 59 1.99 10.57 6.30
CA ARG A 59 2.28 11.93 5.80
C ARG A 59 3.50 11.98 4.87
N THR A 60 4.52 11.17 5.12
CA THR A 60 5.69 11.05 4.25
C THR A 60 5.30 10.45 2.91
N ILE A 61 4.52 9.37 2.90
CA ILE A 61 4.03 8.73 1.67
C ILE A 61 3.16 9.71 0.87
N TYR A 62 2.16 10.35 1.49
CA TYR A 62 1.33 11.36 0.82
C TYR A 62 2.16 12.49 0.19
N ARG A 63 3.20 12.95 0.88
CA ARG A 63 4.11 13.98 0.35
C ARG A 63 4.86 13.51 -0.90
N HIS A 64 5.25 12.24 -0.97
CA HIS A 64 5.91 11.69 -2.16
C HIS A 64 4.92 11.46 -3.30
N LEU A 65 3.70 11.01 -3.00
CA LEU A 65 2.62 10.90 -4.00
C LEU A 65 2.30 12.26 -4.61
N ASP A 66 2.11 13.29 -3.78
CA ASP A 66 1.86 14.68 -4.21
C ASP A 66 3.02 15.24 -5.04
N ARG A 67 4.26 15.04 -4.59
CA ARG A 67 5.47 15.46 -5.35
C ARG A 67 5.51 14.87 -6.76
N HIS A 68 5.08 13.62 -6.91
CA HIS A 68 5.11 12.91 -8.18
C HIS A 68 3.83 13.07 -9.00
N GLY A 69 2.82 13.76 -8.48
CA GLY A 69 1.52 13.90 -9.12
C GLY A 69 0.81 12.57 -9.34
N ILE A 70 0.99 11.61 -8.41
CA ILE A 70 0.34 10.31 -8.48
C ILE A 70 -1.05 10.46 -7.88
N ASP A 71 -2.08 10.33 -8.72
CA ASP A 71 -3.45 10.16 -8.25
C ASP A 71 -3.54 8.87 -7.44
N TYR A 72 -3.89 9.02 -6.17
CA TYR A 72 -4.19 7.90 -5.29
C TYR A 72 -5.69 7.91 -5.05
N ASP A 73 -6.34 6.81 -5.40
CA ASP A 73 -7.73 6.59 -5.03
C ASP A 73 -7.76 6.55 -3.50
N GLN A 74 -8.32 7.59 -2.87
CA GLN A 74 -8.51 7.55 -1.43
C GLN A 74 -9.46 6.39 -1.15
N PRO A 75 -9.10 5.41 -0.32
CA PRO A 75 -10.08 4.43 0.11
C PRO A 75 -11.24 5.22 0.74
N PRO A 76 -12.50 4.88 0.42
CA PRO A 76 -13.64 5.61 0.93
C PRO A 76 -13.53 5.67 2.45
N SER A 77 -13.38 6.90 2.97
CA SER A 77 -12.76 7.14 4.27
C SER A 77 -13.57 6.70 5.49
N ASN A 78 -14.73 6.05 5.35
CA ASN A 78 -15.44 5.43 6.46
C ASN A 78 -16.41 4.34 5.97
N GLY A 79 -16.23 3.10 6.46
CA GLY A 79 -17.28 2.10 6.45
C GLY A 79 -16.84 0.65 6.22
N PRO A 80 -17.75 -0.32 6.41
CA PRO A 80 -17.53 -1.76 6.21
C PRO A 80 -17.08 -2.16 4.80
N ALA A 81 -17.04 -1.22 3.84
CA ALA A 81 -16.54 -1.39 2.49
C ALA A 81 -15.04 -1.76 2.41
N ARG A 82 -14.21 -1.36 3.40
CA ARG A 82 -12.78 -1.72 3.43
C ARG A 82 -12.56 -3.24 3.60
N GLN A 83 -13.48 -3.92 4.28
CA GLN A 83 -13.43 -5.38 4.47
C GLN A 83 -13.94 -6.13 3.23
N LEU A 84 -14.88 -5.54 2.49
CA LEU A 84 -15.39 -6.08 1.22
C LEU A 84 -14.38 -5.95 0.08
N TRP A 85 -13.62 -4.86 0.02
CA TRP A 85 -12.52 -4.68 -0.94
C TRP A 85 -11.37 -5.68 -0.76
N ASN A 86 -11.00 -6.01 0.49
CA ASN A 86 -9.99 -7.04 0.77
C ASN A 86 -10.50 -8.48 0.57
N ALA A 87 -11.80 -8.69 0.38
CA ALA A 87 -12.42 -10.02 0.32
C ALA A 87 -12.82 -10.48 -1.09
N HIS A 88 -12.86 -9.59 -2.10
CA HIS A 88 -13.34 -9.93 -3.44
C HIS A 88 -12.52 -9.22 -4.54
N PRO A 89 -11.66 -9.93 -5.31
CA PRO A 89 -11.01 -9.37 -6.49
C PRO A 89 -11.90 -9.38 -7.75
N ASP A 90 -13.20 -9.69 -7.66
CA ASP A 90 -14.06 -9.81 -8.83
C ASP A 90 -15.48 -9.32 -8.51
N ALA A 91 -15.71 -8.02 -8.73
CA ALA A 91 -17.06 -7.46 -8.86
C ALA A 91 -16.97 -6.03 -9.41
N VAL A 92 -16.71 -5.89 -10.70
CA VAL A 92 -17.23 -4.75 -11.45
C VAL A 92 -18.52 -5.22 -12.12
N PRO A 93 -19.72 -4.92 -11.59
CA PRO A 93 -20.91 -4.99 -12.41
C PRO A 93 -20.98 -3.69 -13.21
N SER A 94 -20.53 -3.75 -14.46
CA SER A 94 -21.06 -2.85 -15.49
C SER A 94 -22.42 -3.39 -15.92
N ASP A 95 -23.49 -2.67 -15.58
CA ASP A 95 -24.84 -2.73 -16.15
C ASP A 95 -25.62 -1.60 -15.44
N ASP A 96 -26.25 -0.59 -16.06
CA ASP A 96 -26.81 -0.34 -17.40
C ASP A 96 -26.76 1.18 -17.68
#